data_AF-A0A920RG49-F1
#
_entry.id   AF-A0A920RG49-F1
#
_cell.length_a   1.000
_cell.length_b   1.000
_cell.length_c   1.000
_cell.angle_alpha   90.00
_cell.angle_beta   90.00
_cell.angle_gamma   90.00
#
_symmetry.space_group_name_H-M   'P 1'
#
loop_
_entity.id
_entity.type
_entity.pdbx_description
1 polymer ?
#
loop_
_entity_poly.entity_id
_entity_poly.type
_entity_poly.pdbx_seq_one_letter_code
_entity_poly.pdbx_strand_id
1 'polypeptide(L)'
;MFASLSDITHENLTKINRVLSELLEACRKDLEGDGVPVSEQHFQRIAECRYHGQGFELRALIEADQVTESSMVEVIDRFHQQHELDYGYAFRDGEVELITLRVIGVQHVTPFRVPEVATAGKSR
;
A
#
# COMPACT_ATOMS: atom_id res chain seq x y z
N MET A 1 13.32 -7.84 8.55
CA MET A 1 13.36 -8.01 7.08
C MET A 1 12.44 -9.16 6.72
N PHE A 2 11.51 -8.94 5.79
CA PHE A 2 10.60 -9.97 5.27
C PHE A 2 11.24 -10.77 4.13
N ALA A 3 11.85 -10.06 3.16
CA ALA A 3 12.62 -10.63 2.05
C ALA A 3 13.55 -9.54 1.43
N SER A 4 14.65 -9.93 0.81
CA SER A 4 15.34 -9.06 -0.16
C SER A 4 14.59 -9.12 -1.49
N LEU A 5 14.36 -7.96 -2.12
CA LEU A 5 13.70 -7.88 -3.43
C LEU A 5 14.70 -7.97 -4.60
N SER A 6 16.01 -7.93 -4.31
CA SER A 6 17.06 -8.14 -5.32
C SER A 6 17.30 -9.63 -5.63
N ASP A 7 16.80 -10.55 -4.79
CA ASP A 7 16.83 -12.00 -5.00
C ASP A 7 15.45 -12.61 -4.72
N ILE A 8 14.57 -12.53 -5.72
CA ILE A 8 13.18 -13.00 -5.62
C ILE A 8 13.14 -14.50 -5.92
N THR A 9 13.04 -15.30 -4.86
CA THR A 9 12.86 -16.75 -5.00
C THR A 9 11.37 -17.13 -5.14
N HIS A 10 11.10 -18.28 -5.73
CA HIS A 10 9.75 -18.85 -5.78
C HIS A 10 9.13 -19.05 -4.38
N GLU A 11 9.96 -19.38 -3.38
CA GLU A 11 9.53 -19.50 -1.98
C GLU A 11 9.09 -18.14 -1.41
N ASN A 12 9.87 -17.08 -1.66
CA ASN A 12 9.52 -15.72 -1.25
C ASN A 12 8.20 -15.27 -1.88
N LEU A 13 8.00 -15.49 -3.18
CA LEU A 13 6.75 -15.16 -3.86
C LEU A 13 5.56 -15.94 -3.30
N THR A 14 5.73 -17.23 -3.03
CA THR A 14 4.69 -18.06 -2.41
C THR A 14 4.32 -17.52 -1.03
N LYS A 15 5.31 -17.15 -0.22
CA LYS A 15 5.10 -16.58 1.11
C LYS A 15 4.41 -15.21 1.06
N ILE A 16 4.83 -14.32 0.15
CA ILE A 16 4.22 -12.99 -0.03
C ILE A 16 2.75 -13.13 -0.41
N ASN A 17 2.43 -13.95 -1.41
CA ASN A 17 1.05 -14.17 -1.85
C ASN A 17 0.18 -14.78 -0.74
N ARG A 18 0.72 -15.74 0.03
CA ARG A 18 0.01 -16.31 1.17
C ARG A 18 -0.32 -15.24 2.22
N VAL A 19 0.66 -14.43 2.62
CA VAL A 19 0.47 -13.37 3.63
C VAL A 19 -0.50 -12.30 3.12
N LEU A 20 -0.40 -11.88 1.87
CA LEU A 20 -1.35 -10.92 1.28
C LEU A 20 -2.77 -11.47 1.27
N SER A 21 -2.96 -12.75 0.94
CA SER A 21 -4.26 -13.42 0.99
C SER A 21 -4.83 -13.46 2.41
N GLU A 22 -4.01 -13.83 3.40
CA GLU A 22 -4.41 -13.84 4.83
C GLU A 22 -4.82 -12.44 5.31
N LEU A 23 -4.07 -11.39 4.94
CA LEU A 23 -4.38 -10.00 5.29
C LEU A 23 -5.64 -9.48 4.58
N LEU A 24 -5.84 -9.81 3.30
CA LEU A 24 -7.05 -9.46 2.56
C LEU A 24 -8.30 -10.08 3.20
N GLU A 25 -8.22 -11.36 3.56
CA GLU A 25 -9.34 -12.05 4.20
C GLU A 25 -9.62 -11.52 5.61
N ALA A 26 -8.59 -11.07 6.34
CA ALA A 26 -8.79 -10.35 7.61
C ALA A 26 -9.54 -9.02 7.39
N CYS A 27 -9.07 -8.17 6.46
CA CYS A 27 -9.74 -6.90 6.15
C CYS A 27 -11.18 -7.12 5.63
N ARG A 28 -11.41 -8.15 4.82
CA ARG A 28 -12.75 -8.51 4.33
C ARG A 28 -13.69 -8.83 5.49
N LYS A 29 -13.26 -9.66 6.44
CA LYS A 29 -14.06 -10.03 7.61
C LYS A 29 -14.39 -8.82 8.48
N ASP A 30 -13.44 -7.91 8.66
CA ASP A 30 -13.67 -6.68 9.42
C ASP A 30 -14.74 -5.81 8.73
N LEU A 31 -14.62 -5.59 7.42
CA LEU A 31 -15.60 -4.80 6.64
C LEU A 31 -16.99 -5.47 6.58
N GLU A 32 -17.05 -6.80 6.47
CA GLU A 32 -18.31 -7.56 6.55
C GLU A 32 -18.94 -7.44 7.94
N GLY A 33 -18.14 -7.47 9.00
CA GLY A 33 -18.57 -7.24 10.38
C GLY A 33 -19.17 -5.84 10.60
N ASP A 34 -18.65 -4.85 9.88
CA ASP A 34 -19.16 -3.48 9.85
C ASP A 34 -20.39 -3.30 8.92
N GLY A 35 -20.81 -4.36 8.23
CA GLY A 35 -21.98 -4.35 7.33
C GLY A 35 -21.72 -3.70 5.97
N VAL A 36 -20.45 -3.55 5.56
CA VAL A 36 -20.07 -2.99 4.25
C VAL A 36 -20.36 -4.00 3.14
N PRO A 37 -21.20 -3.66 2.13
CA PRO A 37 -21.47 -4.55 1.01
C PRO A 37 -20.20 -4.87 0.22
N VAL A 38 -20.05 -6.12 -0.25
CA VAL A 38 -18.89 -6.56 -1.04
C VAL A 38 -18.61 -5.66 -2.25
N SER A 39 -19.64 -5.09 -2.88
CA SER A 39 -19.52 -4.17 -4.02
C SER A 39 -18.90 -2.82 -3.67
N GLU A 40 -18.84 -2.46 -2.39
CA GLU A 40 -18.29 -1.19 -1.87
C GLU A 40 -16.96 -1.40 -1.12
N GLN A 41 -16.50 -2.64 -1.00
CA GLN A 41 -15.22 -2.95 -0.39
C GLN A 41 -14.08 -2.78 -1.40
N HIS A 42 -13.11 -1.96 -1.05
CA HIS A 42 -11.89 -1.76 -1.82
C HIS A 42 -10.67 -2.09 -0.97
N PHE A 43 -9.64 -2.65 -1.60
CA PHE A 43 -8.43 -3.07 -0.90
C PHE A 43 -7.19 -2.48 -1.58
N GLN A 44 -6.27 -1.97 -0.77
CA GLN A 44 -4.94 -1.54 -1.22
C GLN A 44 -3.88 -2.42 -0.59
N ARG A 45 -2.96 -2.93 -1.41
CA ARG A 45 -1.81 -3.73 -0.98
C ARG A 45 -0.56 -2.86 -1.04
N ILE A 46 0.22 -2.86 0.04
CA ILE A 46 1.37 -1.98 0.21
C ILE A 46 2.56 -2.81 0.67
N ALA A 47 3.68 -2.63 -0.01
CA ALA A 47 5.01 -3.01 0.44
C ALA A 47 5.67 -1.82 1.13
N GLU A 48 6.12 -2.00 2.36
CA GLU A 48 7.03 -1.06 3.03
C GLU A 48 8.45 -1.54 2.79
N CYS A 49 9.22 -0.73 2.05
CA CYS A 49 10.53 -1.06 1.50
C CYS A 49 11.59 -0.09 1.99
N ARG A 50 12.86 -0.51 1.96
CA ARG A 50 14.00 0.37 2.20
C ARG A 50 15.22 -0.10 1.43
N TYR A 51 16.20 0.77 1.23
CA TYR A 51 17.52 0.32 0.80
C TYR A 51 18.23 -0.45 1.92
N HIS A 52 19.08 -1.41 1.55
CA HIS A 52 19.94 -2.10 2.51
C HIS A 52 20.74 -1.08 3.34
N GLY A 53 20.72 -1.24 4.67
CA GLY A 53 21.39 -0.34 5.61
C GLY A 53 20.67 0.99 5.91
N GLN A 54 19.53 1.27 5.26
CA GLN A 54 18.74 2.47 5.53
C GLN A 54 17.92 2.35 6.83
N GLY A 55 17.76 3.48 7.53
CA GLY A 55 17.05 3.55 8.82
C GLY A 55 15.55 3.87 8.75
N PHE A 56 14.97 4.00 7.56
CA PHE A 56 13.55 4.33 7.37
C PHE A 56 12.99 3.57 6.17
N GLU A 57 11.66 3.46 6.13
CA GLU A 57 10.89 2.73 5.12
C GLU A 57 10.06 3.69 4.29
N LEU A 58 9.88 3.38 3.02
CA LEU A 58 8.96 4.05 2.10
C LEU A 58 7.93 3.04 1.59
N ARG A 59 6.75 3.56 1.23
CA ARG A 59 5.64 2.73 0.76
C ARG A 59 5.64 2.62 -0.76
N ALA A 60 5.46 1.42 -1.26
CA ALA A 60 5.24 1.11 -2.67
C ALA A 60 3.95 0.29 -2.82
N LEU A 61 3.08 0.69 -3.75
CA LEU A 61 1.83 -0.02 -4.03
C LEU A 61 2.10 -1.33 -4.77
N ILE A 62 1.36 -2.36 -4.39
CA ILE A 62 1.31 -3.64 -5.11
C ILE A 62 -0.02 -3.69 -5.87
N GLU A 63 0.01 -3.31 -7.15
CA GLU A 63 -1.20 -3.29 -7.99
C GLU A 63 -1.67 -4.70 -8.37
N ALA A 64 -0.74 -5.65 -8.44
CA ALA A 64 -1.05 -7.01 -8.82
C ALA A 64 -1.87 -7.73 -7.75
N ASP A 65 -2.93 -8.43 -8.17
CA ASP A 65 -3.68 -9.32 -7.28
C ASP A 65 -2.87 -10.54 -6.85
N GLN A 66 -2.09 -11.09 -7.78
CA GLN A 66 -1.13 -12.15 -7.54
C GLN A 66 0.28 -11.62 -7.83
N VAL A 67 1.13 -11.65 -6.82
CA VAL A 67 2.52 -11.19 -6.89
C VAL A 67 3.36 -12.19 -7.68
N THR A 68 4.02 -11.68 -8.71
CA THR A 68 4.99 -12.39 -9.55
C THR A 68 6.34 -11.68 -9.50
N GLU A 69 7.36 -12.25 -10.13
CA GLU A 69 8.67 -11.58 -10.28
C GLU A 69 8.52 -10.21 -10.96
N SER A 70 7.72 -10.10 -12.03
CA SER A 70 7.49 -8.82 -12.70
C SER A 70 6.80 -7.82 -11.78
N SER A 71 5.80 -8.26 -11.00
CA SER A 71 5.14 -7.39 -10.02
C SER A 71 6.11 -6.83 -8.98
N MET A 72 7.13 -7.60 -8.58
CA MET A 72 8.15 -7.14 -7.64
C MET A 72 9.13 -6.14 -8.28
N VAL A 73 9.47 -6.31 -9.56
CA VAL A 73 10.23 -5.27 -10.31
C VAL A 73 9.46 -3.95 -10.30
N GLU A 74 8.16 -3.97 -10.55
CA GLU A 74 7.38 -2.74 -10.51
C GLU A 74 7.24 -2.14 -9.10
N VAL A 75 7.29 -2.96 -8.05
CA VAL A 75 7.31 -2.48 -6.65
C VAL A 75 8.64 -1.79 -6.34
N ILE A 76 9.76 -2.36 -6.80
CA ILE A 76 11.08 -1.73 -6.70
C ILE A 76 11.10 -0.39 -7.43
N ASP A 77 10.54 -0.32 -8.64
CA ASP A 77 10.45 0.92 -9.41
C ASP A 77 9.61 1.98 -8.70
N ARG A 78 8.46 1.60 -8.13
CA ARG A 78 7.61 2.52 -7.34
C ARG A 78 8.34 3.00 -6.08
N PHE A 79 9.09 2.13 -5.41
CA PHE A 79 9.94 2.52 -4.28
C PHE A 79 11.00 3.55 -4.69
N HIS A 80 11.69 3.34 -5.82
CA HIS A 80 12.66 4.32 -6.35
C HIS A 80 12.00 5.66 -6.68
N GLN A 81 10.83 5.63 -7.32
CA GLN A 81 10.06 6.84 -7.61
C GLN A 81 9.68 7.57 -6.32
N GLN A 82 9.19 6.86 -5.31
CA GLN A 82 8.85 7.46 -4.02
C GLN A 82 10.07 8.08 -3.33
N HIS A 83 11.23 7.40 -3.37
CA HIS A 83 12.46 7.94 -2.81
C HIS A 83 12.92 9.20 -3.56
N GLU A 84 12.81 9.22 -4.89
CA GLU A 84 13.15 10.39 -5.70
C GLU A 84 12.19 11.56 -5.43
N LEU A 85 10.91 11.29 -5.23
CA LEU A 85 9.92 12.31 -4.85
C LEU A 85 10.21 12.91 -3.47
N ASP A 86 10.55 12.07 -2.49
CA ASP A 86 10.75 12.50 -1.09
C ASP A 86 12.12 13.16 -0.86
N TYR A 87 13.16 12.70 -1.56
CA TYR A 87 14.56 13.09 -1.30
C TYR A 87 15.29 13.72 -2.48
N GLY A 88 14.68 13.76 -3.66
CA GLY A 88 15.25 14.35 -4.88
C GLY A 88 16.28 13.46 -5.61
N TYR A 89 16.47 12.21 -5.17
CA TYR A 89 17.33 11.22 -5.82
C TYR A 89 16.88 9.79 -5.48
N ALA A 90 17.35 8.80 -6.24
CA ALA A 90 17.16 7.37 -5.93
C ALA A 90 18.42 6.57 -6.28
N PHE A 91 18.76 5.58 -5.45
CA PHE A 91 19.83 4.62 -5.73
C PHE A 91 19.28 3.47 -6.58
N ARG A 92 19.25 3.64 -7.91
CA ARG A 92 18.60 2.67 -8.82
C ARG A 92 19.29 1.30 -8.86
N ASP A 93 20.58 1.27 -8.52
CA ASP A 93 21.36 0.03 -8.39
C ASP A 93 21.41 -0.50 -6.94
N GLY A 94 20.72 0.16 -6.02
CA GLY A 94 20.74 -0.19 -4.59
C GLY A 94 19.86 -1.39 -4.29
N GLU A 95 20.33 -2.29 -3.42
CA GLU A 95 19.55 -3.42 -2.92
C GLU A 95 18.33 -2.93 -2.13
N VAL A 96 17.14 -3.41 -2.50
CA VAL A 96 15.87 -3.06 -1.85
C VAL A 96 15.39 -4.22 -0.99
N GLU A 97 15.07 -3.93 0.26
CA GLU A 97 14.53 -4.87 1.24
C GLU A 97 13.02 -4.64 1.41
N LEU A 98 12.22 -5.70 1.34
CA LEU A 98 10.84 -5.69 1.80
C LEU A 98 10.82 -5.90 3.32
N ILE A 99 10.22 -4.97 4.05
CA ILE A 99 10.18 -5.00 5.52
C ILE A 99 8.81 -5.45 6.01
N THR A 100 7.74 -4.84 5.50
CA THR A 100 6.37 -5.09 5.94
C THR A 100 5.43 -5.18 4.74
N LEU A 101 4.45 -6.09 4.84
CA LEU A 101 3.29 -6.13 3.96
C LEU A 101 2.09 -5.57 4.71
N ARG A 102 1.34 -4.69 4.06
CA ARG A 102 0.14 -4.07 4.61
C ARG A 102 -1.00 -4.19 3.60
N VAL A 103 -2.18 -4.49 4.11
CA VAL A 103 -3.44 -4.36 3.35
C VAL A 103 -4.30 -3.35 4.07
N ILE A 104 -4.91 -2.45 3.30
CA ILE A 104 -5.90 -1.48 3.79
C ILE A 104 -7.23 -1.78 3.11
N GLY A 105 -8.25 -2.13 3.90
CA GLY A 105 -9.63 -2.21 3.45
C GLY A 105 -10.34 -0.86 3.66
N VAL A 106 -11.07 -0.39 2.65
CA VAL A 106 -11.85 0.86 2.72
C VAL A 106 -13.23 0.68 2.11
N GLN A 107 -14.22 1.38 2.66
CA GLN A 107 -15.50 1.63 2.00
C GLN A 107 -15.47 3.05 1.40
N HIS A 108 -15.79 3.19 0.12
CA HIS A 108 -15.97 4.50 -0.48
C HIS A 108 -17.38 5.01 -0.19
N VAL A 109 -17.50 5.90 0.81
CA VAL A 109 -18.77 6.55 1.13
C VAL A 109 -18.90 7.89 0.40
N THR A 110 -20.13 8.30 0.09
CA THR A 110 -20.38 9.63 -0.47
C THR A 110 -20.04 10.68 0.59
N PRO A 111 -19.11 11.62 0.32
CA PRO A 111 -18.76 12.65 1.28
C PRO A 111 -19.98 13.49 1.68
N PHE A 112 -20.14 13.74 2.97
CA PHE A 112 -21.16 14.66 3.46
C PHE A 112 -20.90 16.06 2.90
N ARG A 113 -21.90 16.66 2.25
CA ARG A 113 -21.82 18.04 1.79
C ARG A 113 -22.16 18.98 2.94
N VAL A 114 -21.19 19.78 3.36
CA VAL A 114 -21.43 20.85 4.34
C VAL A 114 -22.32 21.90 3.68
N PRO A 115 -23.50 22.24 4.25
CA PRO A 115 -24.32 23.32 3.73
C PRO A 115 -23.57 24.65 3.82
N GLU A 116 -23.66 25.47 2.76
CA GLU A 116 -23.12 26.83 2.79
C GLU A 116 -23.87 27.64 3.86
N VAL A 117 -23.13 28.15 4.84
CA VAL A 117 -23.71 28.99 5.89
C VAL A 117 -23.96 30.37 5.29
N ALA A 118 -25.23 30.80 5.26
CA ALA A 118 -25.58 32.16 4.89
C ALA A 118 -24.84 33.14 5.82
N THR A 119 -24.10 34.08 5.24
CA THR A 119 -23.29 35.05 5.97
C THR A 119 -24.18 35.79 6.98
N ALA A 120 -23.83 35.72 8.27
CA ALA A 120 -24.55 36.43 9.31
C ALA A 120 -24.63 37.92 8.95
N GLY A 121 -25.86 38.44 8.87
CA GLY A 121 -26.12 39.83 8.51
C GLY A 121 -25.35 40.78 9.40
N LYS A 122 -24.73 41.81 8.79
CA LYS A 122 -24.04 42.90 9.48
C LYS A 122 -24.95 43.48 10.57
N SER A 123 -24.60 43.26 11.84
CA SER A 123 -25.15 44.05 12.93
C SER A 123 -24.69 45.49 12.76
N ARG A 124 -25.66 46.40 12.84
CA ARG A 124 -25.51 47.86 12.78
C ARG A 124 -24.66 48.42 13.90
#